data_AF-A0A505HUT5-F1
#
_entry.id   AF-A0A505HUT5-F1
#
_cell.length_a   1.000
_cell.length_b   1.000
_cell.length_c   1.000
_cell.angle_alpha   90.00
_cell.angle_beta   90.00
_cell.angle_gamma   90.00
#
_symmetry.space_group_name_H-M   'P 1'
#
loop_
_entity.id
_entity.type
_entity.pdbx_description
1 polymer ?
#
loop_
_entity_poly.entity_id
_entity_poly.type
_entity_poly.pdbx_seq_one_letter_code
_entity_poly.pdbx_strand_id
1 'polypeptide(L)'
;MSSDEIVWQVINQQFCAYKLKTTKNQNFCRNEYNVSGLCNRQSCPLANSRYATIRSDPETGAMYLYMKTVERAHMPSKWWERIRLSSNYAKALEQLDERLIYWPKFLVHKCKQRLTRLTQVAIRMKKLAKEDERLGEKVVTKLAPKIRRREEARERKAESAAKIERAIERELIERLRSGAYGDRPLNVEEGIWKKVNHSDEEAKKPAPGFKRKRPAPQIKPRKKGPRVEIEYETEGAGKESILA
;
A
#
# COMPACT_ATOMS: atom_id res chain seq x y z
N MET A 1 -13.08 -40.82 -23.19
CA MET A 1 -12.99 -39.64 -24.09
C MET A 1 -13.64 -38.46 -23.41
N SER A 2 -12.86 -37.51 -22.92
CA SER A 2 -13.40 -36.26 -22.37
C SER A 2 -13.76 -35.35 -23.52
N SER A 3 -15.07 -35.16 -23.79
CA SER A 3 -15.52 -34.32 -24.89
C SER A 3 -15.48 -32.84 -24.49
N ASP A 4 -14.55 -32.07 -25.07
CA ASP A 4 -14.38 -30.63 -24.86
C ASP A 4 -15.71 -29.84 -25.01
N GLU A 5 -16.62 -30.29 -25.88
CA GLU A 5 -17.92 -29.67 -26.09
C GLU A 5 -18.85 -29.79 -24.87
N ILE A 6 -18.94 -30.98 -24.28
CA ILE A 6 -19.78 -31.23 -23.11
C ILE A 6 -19.24 -30.44 -21.92
N VAL A 7 -17.91 -30.44 -21.75
CA VAL A 7 -17.25 -29.65 -20.71
C VAL A 7 -17.56 -28.17 -20.87
N TRP A 8 -17.53 -27.64 -22.10
CA TRP A 8 -17.91 -26.26 -22.37
C TRP A 8 -19.39 -25.97 -22.03
N GLN A 9 -20.31 -26.84 -22.46
CA GLN A 9 -21.74 -26.67 -22.19
C GLN A 9 -22.03 -26.62 -20.69
N VAL A 10 -21.43 -27.55 -19.92
CA VAL A 10 -21.52 -27.56 -18.46
C VAL A 10 -20.94 -26.27 -17.87
N ILE A 11 -19.71 -25.89 -18.23
CA ILE A 11 -19.05 -24.68 -17.69
C ILE A 11 -19.81 -23.40 -18.05
N ASN A 12 -20.45 -23.34 -19.21
CA ASN A 12 -21.11 -22.12 -19.68
C ASN A 12 -22.51 -21.94 -19.08
N GLN A 13 -23.29 -23.03 -19.01
CA GLN A 13 -24.67 -23.02 -18.51
C GLN A 13 -24.70 -23.13 -16.97
N GLN A 14 -23.89 -24.02 -16.40
CA GLN A 14 -23.78 -24.22 -14.95
C GLN A 14 -22.75 -23.25 -14.33
N PHE A 15 -22.44 -23.47 -13.06
CA PHE A 15 -21.48 -22.68 -12.32
C PHE A 15 -20.03 -22.90 -12.81
N CYS A 16 -19.31 -21.81 -13.03
CA CYS A 16 -17.87 -21.81 -13.28
C CYS A 16 -17.19 -20.85 -12.31
N ALA A 17 -16.30 -21.37 -11.46
CA ALA A 17 -15.61 -20.60 -10.43
C ALA A 17 -14.79 -19.42 -10.99
N TYR A 18 -14.29 -19.54 -12.22
CA TYR A 18 -13.47 -18.51 -12.85
C TYR A 18 -14.28 -17.51 -13.68
N LYS A 19 -15.58 -17.74 -13.91
CA LYS A 19 -16.41 -16.88 -14.78
C LYS A 19 -16.88 -15.65 -14.00
N LEU A 20 -16.55 -14.47 -14.53
CA LEU A 20 -17.02 -13.18 -14.04
C LEU A 20 -18.08 -12.64 -14.99
N LYS A 21 -19.31 -12.48 -14.50
CA LYS A 21 -20.39 -11.82 -15.24
C LYS A 21 -20.31 -10.32 -15.00
N THR A 22 -20.17 -9.54 -16.07
CA THR A 22 -20.16 -8.07 -16.00
C THR A 22 -21.52 -7.52 -16.39
N THR A 23 -21.83 -6.29 -15.96
CA THR A 23 -23.06 -5.57 -16.33
C THR A 23 -23.21 -5.35 -17.84
N LYS A 24 -22.11 -5.30 -18.59
CA LYS A 24 -22.08 -5.04 -20.05
C LYS A 24 -22.14 -6.31 -20.91
N ASN A 25 -22.93 -7.32 -20.56
CA ASN A 25 -23.16 -8.57 -21.33
C ASN A 25 -21.91 -9.35 -21.78
N GLN A 26 -20.70 -8.97 -21.34
CA GLN A 26 -19.44 -9.63 -21.66
C GLN A 26 -18.99 -10.44 -20.45
N ASN A 27 -18.65 -11.70 -20.70
CA ASN A 27 -18.17 -12.61 -19.68
C ASN A 27 -16.64 -12.65 -19.68
N PHE A 28 -16.03 -12.42 -18.52
CA PHE A 28 -14.59 -12.52 -18.33
C PHE A 28 -14.21 -13.78 -17.55
N CYS A 29 -12.94 -14.14 -17.61
CA CYS A 29 -12.38 -15.29 -16.92
C CYS A 29 -11.21 -14.86 -16.03
N ARG A 30 -11.22 -15.26 -14.76
CA ARG A 30 -10.14 -15.01 -13.78
C ARG A 30 -9.02 -16.06 -13.84
N ASN A 31 -9.17 -17.10 -14.66
CA ASN A 31 -8.16 -18.16 -14.76
C ASN A 31 -6.86 -17.59 -15.35
N GLU A 32 -5.76 -17.79 -14.64
CA GLU A 32 -4.43 -17.28 -15.01
C GLU A 32 -3.94 -17.80 -16.37
N TYR A 33 -4.36 -19.01 -16.73
CA TYR A 33 -3.95 -19.66 -17.97
C TYR A 33 -4.76 -19.18 -19.20
N ASN A 34 -5.78 -18.36 -19.02
CA ASN A 34 -6.55 -17.83 -20.16
C ASN A 34 -5.72 -16.83 -20.98
N VAL A 35 -5.69 -17.00 -22.30
CA VAL A 35 -4.90 -16.13 -23.20
C VAL A 35 -5.50 -14.74 -23.35
N SER A 36 -6.84 -14.64 -23.48
CA SER A 36 -7.54 -13.40 -23.80
C SER A 36 -8.15 -12.69 -22.58
N GLY A 37 -8.47 -13.44 -21.52
CA GLY A 37 -9.25 -12.98 -20.37
C GLY A 37 -10.77 -13.04 -20.57
N LEU A 38 -11.24 -13.40 -21.77
CA LEU A 38 -12.67 -13.59 -22.06
C LEU A 38 -13.12 -15.03 -21.75
N CYS A 39 -14.36 -15.17 -21.30
CA CYS A 39 -14.99 -16.47 -21.06
C CYS A 39 -15.82 -16.89 -22.27
N ASN A 40 -15.12 -17.35 -23.32
CA ASN A 40 -15.69 -17.88 -24.56
C ASN A 40 -15.19 -19.31 -24.81
N ARG A 41 -15.88 -20.09 -25.64
CA ARG A 41 -15.52 -21.48 -25.98
C ARG A 41 -14.07 -21.62 -26.42
N GLN A 42 -13.61 -20.75 -27.32
CA GLN A 42 -12.24 -20.75 -27.84
C GLN A 42 -11.18 -20.29 -26.83
N SER A 43 -11.56 -19.48 -25.84
CA SER A 43 -10.63 -18.87 -24.89
C SER A 43 -10.52 -19.65 -23.57
N CYS A 44 -11.44 -20.55 -23.25
CA CYS A 44 -11.43 -21.25 -21.98
C CYS A 44 -10.34 -22.34 -21.92
N PRO A 45 -9.38 -22.30 -20.97
CA PRO A 45 -8.34 -23.32 -20.85
C PRO A 45 -8.85 -24.63 -20.23
N LEU A 46 -9.98 -24.61 -19.51
CA LEU A 46 -10.59 -25.79 -18.91
C LEU A 46 -11.35 -26.62 -19.94
N ALA A 47 -12.10 -25.95 -20.82
CA ALA A 47 -12.92 -26.62 -21.82
C ALA A 47 -12.10 -27.18 -22.99
N ASN A 48 -10.94 -26.59 -23.30
CA ASN A 48 -10.09 -27.07 -24.38
C ASN A 48 -8.98 -27.97 -23.83
N SER A 49 -8.92 -29.21 -24.31
CA SER A 49 -7.85 -30.14 -23.97
C SER A 49 -6.54 -29.76 -24.64
N ARG A 50 -6.62 -29.22 -25.86
CA ARG A 50 -5.49 -28.66 -26.60
C ARG A 50 -5.45 -27.14 -26.46
N TYR A 51 -4.49 -26.62 -25.71
CA TYR A 51 -4.42 -25.20 -25.42
C TYR A 51 -2.98 -24.71 -25.30
N ALA A 52 -2.77 -23.40 -25.42
CA ALA A 52 -1.48 -22.78 -25.23
C ALA A 52 -1.66 -21.38 -24.64
N THR A 53 -0.75 -20.95 -23.77
CA THR A 53 -0.77 -19.61 -23.19
C THR A 53 0.64 -19.15 -22.81
N ILE A 54 0.81 -17.86 -22.61
CA ILE A 54 2.10 -17.26 -22.24
C ILE A 54 1.95 -16.63 -20.87
N ARG A 55 2.91 -16.88 -19.99
CA ARG A 55 2.91 -16.31 -18.65
C ARG A 55 4.33 -15.91 -18.27
N SER A 56 4.46 -14.74 -17.65
CA SER A 56 5.67 -14.34 -16.96
C SER A 56 5.74 -15.06 -15.62
N ASP A 57 6.91 -15.59 -15.29
CA ASP A 57 7.16 -16.07 -13.95
C ASP A 57 7.21 -14.89 -12.95
N PRO A 58 6.45 -14.91 -11.84
CA PRO A 58 6.38 -13.77 -10.92
C PRO A 58 7.73 -13.42 -10.26
N GLU A 59 8.57 -14.43 -10.02
CA GLU A 59 9.87 -14.25 -9.34
C GLU A 59 10.94 -13.77 -10.31
N THR A 60 11.12 -14.47 -11.44
CA THR A 60 12.21 -14.19 -12.38
C THR A 60 11.86 -13.18 -13.47
N GLY A 61 10.57 -12.94 -13.73
CA GLY A 61 10.09 -12.14 -14.85
C GLY A 61 10.33 -12.78 -16.22
N ALA A 62 10.86 -14.00 -16.27
CA ALA A 62 11.10 -14.72 -17.52
C ALA A 62 9.76 -15.18 -18.12
N MET A 63 9.67 -15.10 -19.45
CA MET A 63 8.47 -15.51 -20.18
C MET A 63 8.51 -17.00 -20.47
N TYR A 64 7.40 -17.68 -20.21
CA TYR A 64 7.23 -19.10 -20.50
C TYR A 64 6.01 -19.32 -21.39
N LEU A 65 6.18 -20.21 -22.37
CA LEU A 65 5.08 -20.82 -23.10
C LEU A 65 4.59 -22.03 -22.31
N TYR A 66 3.30 -22.02 -21.98
CA TYR A 66 2.58 -23.12 -21.36
C TYR A 66 1.76 -23.81 -22.43
N MET A 67 2.01 -25.10 -22.66
CA MET A 67 1.27 -25.91 -23.62
C MET A 67 0.50 -27.00 -22.88
N LYS A 68 -0.75 -27.20 -23.29
CA LYS A 68 -1.63 -28.26 -22.81
C LYS A 68 -1.92 -29.21 -23.97
N THR A 69 -1.64 -30.48 -23.75
CA THR A 69 -1.84 -31.57 -24.72
C THR A 69 -2.91 -32.53 -24.22
N VAL A 70 -3.58 -33.20 -25.16
CA VAL A 70 -4.69 -34.12 -24.85
C VAL A 70 -4.17 -35.35 -24.10
N GLU A 71 -2.98 -35.82 -24.46
CA GLU A 71 -2.35 -37.01 -23.86
C GLU A 71 -2.19 -36.90 -22.34
N ARG A 72 -1.86 -35.70 -21.84
CA ARG A 72 -1.64 -35.49 -20.42
C ARG A 72 -2.91 -35.27 -19.62
N ALA A 73 -4.10 -35.20 -20.25
CA ALA A 73 -5.36 -34.83 -19.60
C ALA A 73 -5.73 -35.68 -18.36
N HIS A 74 -5.19 -36.90 -18.24
CA HIS A 74 -5.38 -37.76 -17.08
C HIS A 74 -4.45 -37.43 -15.88
N MET A 75 -3.43 -36.58 -16.05
CA MET A 75 -2.46 -36.20 -15.00
C MET A 75 -2.48 -34.70 -14.70
N PRO A 76 -3.39 -34.21 -13.82
CA PRO A 76 -3.54 -32.78 -13.54
C PRO A 76 -2.28 -32.04 -13.09
N SER A 77 -1.43 -32.70 -12.30
CA SER A 77 -0.17 -32.13 -11.83
C SER A 77 0.83 -31.86 -12.95
N LYS A 78 0.72 -32.56 -14.08
CA LYS A 78 1.65 -32.50 -15.22
C LYS A 78 0.96 -32.05 -16.52
N TRP A 79 -0.25 -31.48 -16.43
CA TRP A 79 -1.01 -31.01 -17.60
C TRP A 79 -0.27 -30.00 -18.46
N TRP A 80 0.50 -29.13 -17.83
CA TRP A 80 1.19 -28.04 -18.51
C TRP A 80 2.65 -28.38 -18.77
N GLU A 81 3.02 -28.39 -20.04
CA GLU A 81 4.40 -28.30 -20.47
C GLU A 81 4.86 -26.85 -20.43
N ARG A 82 6.00 -26.58 -19.78
CA ARG A 82 6.57 -25.25 -19.64
C ARG A 82 7.84 -25.15 -20.48
N ILE A 83 7.86 -24.22 -21.43
CA ILE A 83 9.03 -23.91 -22.25
C ILE A 83 9.45 -22.47 -21.96
N ARG A 84 10.72 -22.28 -21.60
CA ARG A 84 11.28 -20.93 -21.42
C ARG A 84 11.45 -20.27 -22.79
N LEU A 85 10.86 -19.09 -22.96
CA LEU A 85 11.06 -18.28 -24.16
C LEU A 85 12.34 -17.46 -24.03
N SER A 86 12.95 -17.16 -25.17
CA SER A 86 14.13 -16.30 -25.19
C SER A 86 13.78 -14.87 -24.74
N SER A 87 14.77 -14.15 -24.18
CA SER A 87 14.57 -12.74 -23.81
C SER A 87 14.45 -11.82 -25.04
N ASN A 88 14.92 -12.26 -26.20
CA ASN A 88 14.81 -11.49 -27.44
C ASN A 88 13.43 -11.73 -28.04
N TYR A 89 12.67 -10.65 -28.23
CA TYR A 89 11.30 -10.71 -28.72
C TYR A 89 11.17 -11.38 -30.09
N ALA A 90 12.06 -11.10 -31.04
CA ALA A 90 12.01 -11.70 -32.38
C ALA A 90 12.20 -13.22 -32.33
N LYS A 91 13.25 -13.66 -31.63
CA LYS A 91 13.53 -15.09 -31.41
C LYS A 91 12.40 -15.78 -30.64
N ALA A 92 11.78 -15.09 -29.67
CA ALA A 92 10.64 -15.63 -28.94
C ALA A 92 9.40 -15.81 -29.84
N LEU A 93 9.18 -14.94 -30.83
CA LEU A 93 8.11 -15.11 -31.81
C LEU A 93 8.36 -16.32 -32.72
N GLU A 94 9.60 -16.48 -33.22
CA GLU A 94 10.00 -17.64 -34.02
C GLU A 94 9.79 -18.95 -33.23
N GLN A 95 10.21 -18.97 -31.95
CA GLN A 95 9.98 -20.11 -31.06
C GLN A 95 8.48 -20.43 -30.89
N LEU A 96 7.61 -19.42 -30.82
CA LEU A 96 6.16 -19.67 -30.76
C LEU A 96 5.65 -20.30 -32.05
N ASP A 97 6.11 -19.83 -33.20
CA ASP A 97 5.70 -20.36 -34.50
C ASP A 97 6.15 -21.81 -34.68
N GLU A 98 7.39 -22.14 -34.31
CA GLU A 98 7.93 -23.51 -34.38
C GLU A 98 7.22 -24.49 -33.45
N ARG A 99 6.87 -24.06 -32.22
CA ARG A 99 6.25 -24.96 -31.23
C ARG A 99 4.75 -25.11 -31.44
N LEU A 100 4.09 -24.09 -31.97
CA LEU A 100 2.64 -24.07 -32.14
C LEU A 100 2.17 -24.38 -33.57
N ILE A 101 3.02 -25.00 -34.41
CA ILE A 101 2.71 -25.33 -35.83
C ILE A 101 1.33 -25.98 -35.98
N TYR A 102 1.07 -27.00 -35.16
CA TYR A 102 -0.15 -27.80 -35.30
C TYR A 102 -1.36 -27.17 -34.60
N TRP A 103 -1.19 -26.09 -33.81
CA TRP A 103 -2.27 -25.51 -33.00
C TRP A 103 -3.19 -24.64 -33.85
N PRO A 104 -4.45 -24.41 -33.40
CA PRO A 104 -5.36 -23.54 -34.13
C PRO A 104 -4.80 -22.11 -34.25
N LYS A 105 -4.90 -21.52 -35.44
CA LYS A 105 -4.41 -20.17 -35.76
C LYS A 105 -4.85 -19.10 -34.75
N PHE A 106 -6.07 -19.23 -34.22
CA PHE A 106 -6.59 -18.35 -33.16
C PHE A 106 -5.68 -18.33 -31.93
N LEU A 107 -5.27 -19.49 -31.41
CA LEU A 107 -4.40 -19.57 -30.24
C LEU A 107 -3.00 -19.07 -30.55
N VAL A 108 -2.46 -19.39 -31.73
CA VAL A 108 -1.13 -18.89 -32.15
C VAL A 108 -1.11 -17.37 -32.16
N HIS A 109 -2.09 -16.76 -32.84
CA HIS A 109 -2.20 -15.31 -32.92
C HIS A 109 -2.42 -14.66 -31.55
N LYS A 110 -3.29 -15.23 -30.71
CA LYS A 110 -3.53 -14.70 -29.36
C LYS A 110 -2.33 -14.87 -28.43
N CYS A 111 -1.57 -15.96 -28.56
CA CYS A 111 -0.30 -16.14 -27.85
C CYS A 111 0.70 -15.07 -28.27
N LYS A 112 0.89 -14.83 -29.57
CA LYS A 112 1.73 -13.73 -30.06
C LYS A 112 1.30 -12.38 -29.48
N GLN A 113 0.01 -12.05 -29.55
CA GLN A 113 -0.53 -10.81 -28.97
C GLN A 113 -0.25 -10.70 -27.46
N ARG A 114 -0.42 -11.80 -26.72
CA ARG A 114 -0.16 -11.85 -25.29
C ARG A 114 1.32 -11.70 -24.97
N LEU A 115 2.22 -12.31 -25.76
CA LEU A 115 3.66 -12.10 -25.63
C LEU A 115 4.00 -10.62 -25.77
N THR A 116 3.53 -9.98 -26.84
CA THR A 116 3.75 -8.55 -27.08
C THR A 116 3.22 -7.70 -25.93
N ARG A 117 2.04 -8.03 -25.41
CA ARG A 117 1.46 -7.26 -24.30
C ARG A 117 2.26 -7.42 -23.01
N LEU A 118 2.69 -8.64 -22.68
CA LEU A 118 3.49 -8.92 -21.49
C LEU A 118 4.87 -8.26 -21.57
N THR A 119 5.52 -8.27 -22.74
CA THR A 119 6.80 -7.58 -22.92
C THR A 119 6.64 -6.06 -22.80
N GLN A 120 5.58 -5.48 -23.38
CA GLN A 120 5.27 -4.06 -23.21
C GLN A 120 5.01 -3.69 -21.74
N VAL A 121 4.25 -4.52 -21.00
CA VAL A 121 4.00 -4.31 -19.57
C VAL A 121 5.31 -4.38 -18.78
N ALA A 122 6.16 -5.37 -19.05
CA ALA A 122 7.47 -5.47 -18.39
C ALA A 122 8.36 -4.24 -18.65
N ILE A 123 8.37 -3.72 -19.89
CA ILE A 123 9.09 -2.48 -20.22
C ILE A 123 8.50 -1.29 -19.46
N ARG A 124 7.16 -1.19 -19.38
CA ARG A 124 6.49 -0.11 -18.65
C ARG A 124 6.77 -0.16 -17.15
N MET A 125 6.75 -1.34 -16.55
CA MET A 125 7.08 -1.54 -15.13
C MET A 125 8.51 -1.08 -14.83
N LYS A 126 9.49 -1.42 -15.69
CA LYS A 126 10.87 -0.94 -15.55
C LYS A 126 10.98 0.58 -15.66
N LYS A 127 10.24 1.20 -16.57
CA LYS A 127 10.21 2.67 -16.71
C LYS A 127 9.61 3.36 -15.49
N LEU A 128 8.50 2.82 -14.95
CA LEU A 128 7.87 3.33 -13.74
C LEU A 128 8.81 3.19 -12.54
N ALA A 129 9.44 2.02 -12.35
CA ALA A 129 10.39 1.83 -11.26
C ALA A 129 11.58 2.80 -11.32
N LYS A 130 12.11 3.07 -12.53
CA LYS A 130 13.17 4.06 -12.73
C LYS A 130 12.71 5.49 -12.42
N GLU A 131 11.46 5.81 -12.77
CA GLU A 131 10.89 7.13 -12.53
C GLU A 131 10.59 7.34 -11.03
N ASP A 132 10.07 6.33 -10.36
CA ASP A 132 9.84 6.33 -8.91
C ASP A 132 11.17 6.51 -8.15
N GLU A 133 12.24 5.84 -8.59
CA GLU A 133 13.59 6.02 -8.04
C GLU A 133 14.15 7.43 -8.31
N ARG A 134 13.90 7.98 -9.51
CA ARG A 134 14.35 9.33 -9.91
C ARG A 134 13.66 10.44 -9.12
N LEU A 135 12.35 10.35 -8.95
CA LEU A 135 11.55 11.37 -8.24
C LEU A 135 11.69 11.23 -6.73
N GLY A 136 11.88 10.00 -6.21
CA GLY A 136 11.98 9.75 -4.76
C GLY A 136 10.70 10.08 -3.98
N GLU A 137 9.61 10.39 -4.69
CA GLU A 137 8.33 10.76 -4.11
C GLU A 137 7.65 9.52 -3.53
N LYS A 138 7.61 9.43 -2.20
CA LYS A 138 6.77 8.44 -1.52
C LYS A 138 5.33 8.94 -1.57
N VAL A 139 4.47 8.24 -2.31
CA VAL A 139 3.02 8.48 -2.24
C VAL A 139 2.57 8.25 -0.80
N VAL A 140 2.26 9.32 -0.07
CA VAL A 140 1.69 9.23 1.26
C VAL A 140 0.29 8.65 1.13
N THR A 141 0.09 7.46 1.68
CA THR A 141 -1.24 6.83 1.69
C THR A 141 -2.23 7.71 2.45
N LYS A 142 -3.50 7.71 2.04
CA LYS A 142 -4.55 8.41 2.76
C LYS A 142 -4.63 7.88 4.21
N LEU A 143 -4.41 8.75 5.19
CA LEU A 143 -4.59 8.41 6.60
C LEU A 143 -6.04 7.99 6.86
N ALA A 144 -6.23 6.99 7.73
CA ALA A 144 -7.56 6.58 8.15
C ALA A 144 -8.31 7.78 8.80
N PRO A 145 -9.61 7.98 8.52
CA PRO A 145 -10.35 9.14 9.02
C PRO A 145 -10.31 9.30 10.55
N LYS A 146 -10.24 8.19 11.30
CA LYS A 146 -10.13 8.20 12.77
C LYS A 146 -8.78 8.73 13.25
N ILE A 147 -7.69 8.42 12.55
CA ILE A 147 -6.35 8.91 12.87
C ILE A 147 -6.30 10.40 12.59
N ARG A 148 -6.76 10.82 11.40
CA ARG A 148 -6.83 12.23 11.02
C ARG A 148 -7.60 13.07 12.04
N ARG A 149 -8.80 12.64 12.46
CA ARG A 149 -9.60 13.34 13.49
C ARG A 149 -8.90 13.38 14.86
N ARG A 150 -8.16 12.32 15.21
CA ARG A 150 -7.43 12.23 16.47
C ARG A 150 -6.22 13.17 16.47
N GLU A 151 -5.48 13.24 15.37
CA GLU A 151 -4.35 14.15 15.19
C GLU A 151 -4.83 15.60 15.21
N GLU A 152 -5.88 15.93 14.44
CA GLU A 152 -6.49 17.27 14.43
C GLU A 152 -6.96 17.71 15.83
N ALA A 153 -7.59 16.81 16.60
CA ALA A 153 -7.99 17.11 17.97
C ALA A 153 -6.80 17.26 18.94
N ARG A 154 -5.70 16.54 18.72
CA ARG A 154 -4.47 16.69 19.51
C ARG A 154 -3.76 17.98 19.17
N GLU A 155 -3.67 18.33 17.89
CA GLU A 155 -3.09 19.58 17.40
C GLU A 155 -3.81 20.77 18.00
N ARG A 156 -5.15 20.81 17.94
CA ARG A 156 -5.95 21.87 18.56
C ARG A 156 -5.76 21.98 20.08
N LYS A 157 -5.60 20.83 20.76
CA LYS A 157 -5.30 20.81 22.21
C LYS A 157 -3.88 21.29 22.51
N ALA A 158 -2.91 20.93 21.67
CA ALA A 158 -1.53 21.35 21.80
C ALA A 158 -1.39 22.87 21.56
N GLU A 159 -2.04 23.40 20.53
CA GLU A 159 -2.07 24.83 20.22
C GLU A 159 -2.64 25.65 21.38
N SER A 160 -3.80 25.24 21.90
CA SER A 160 -4.42 25.92 23.04
C SER A 160 -3.61 25.81 24.35
N ALA A 161 -2.88 24.71 24.55
CA ALA A 161 -2.00 24.53 25.70
C ALA A 161 -0.69 25.35 25.59
N ALA A 162 -0.10 25.42 24.40
CA ALA A 162 1.20 26.04 24.16
C ALA A 162 1.18 27.57 24.34
N LYS A 163 0.03 28.24 24.14
CA LYS A 163 -0.15 29.70 24.29
C LYS A 163 1.05 30.47 23.70
N ILE A 164 1.35 30.18 22.45
CA ILE A 164 2.59 30.56 21.78
C ILE A 164 2.85 32.07 21.85
N GLU A 165 1.81 32.90 21.69
CA GLU A 165 1.91 34.37 21.79
C GLU A 165 2.54 34.85 23.12
N ARG A 166 2.11 34.28 24.25
CA ARG A 166 2.65 34.65 25.58
C ARG A 166 4.04 34.09 25.83
N ALA A 167 4.40 32.99 25.16
CA ALA A 167 5.77 32.49 25.21
C ALA A 167 6.70 33.41 24.40
N ILE A 168 6.28 33.82 23.20
CA ILE A 168 7.00 34.76 22.35
C ILE A 168 7.13 36.13 23.02
N GLU A 169 6.05 36.67 23.60
CA GLU A 169 6.10 37.96 24.32
C GLU A 169 7.13 37.95 25.45
N ARG A 170 7.13 36.89 26.27
CA ARG A 170 8.10 36.74 27.35
C ARG A 170 9.53 36.65 26.81
N GLU A 171 9.75 35.88 25.75
CA GLU A 171 11.07 35.75 25.14
C GLU A 171 11.54 37.07 24.52
N LEU A 172 10.67 37.82 23.84
CA LEU A 172 10.99 39.12 23.26
C LEU A 172 11.36 40.15 24.34
N ILE A 173 10.60 40.18 25.44
CA ILE A 173 10.93 41.04 26.59
C ILE A 173 12.26 40.63 27.21
N GLU A 174 12.53 39.33 27.35
CA GLU A 174 13.78 38.82 27.90
C GLU A 174 14.99 39.14 27.00
N ARG A 175 14.85 39.00 25.68
CA ARG A 175 15.88 39.42 24.70
C ARG A 175 16.11 40.92 24.68
N LEU A 176 15.03 41.70 24.90
CA LEU A 176 15.10 43.16 25.01
C LEU A 176 15.88 43.57 26.27
N ARG A 177 15.61 42.91 27.40
CA ARG A 177 16.33 43.10 28.67
C ARG A 177 17.78 42.62 28.63
N SER A 178 18.06 41.53 27.90
CA SER A 178 19.40 41.00 27.76
C SER A 178 20.30 41.83 26.84
N GLY A 179 19.79 42.94 26.28
CA GLY A 179 20.55 43.85 25.42
C GLY A 179 20.93 43.27 24.05
N ALA A 180 20.27 42.19 23.61
CA ALA A 180 20.61 41.50 22.37
C ALA A 180 20.42 42.38 21.10
N TYR A 181 19.64 43.46 21.23
CA TYR A 181 19.30 44.38 20.13
C TYR A 181 20.09 45.70 20.14
N GLY A 182 21.12 45.83 20.98
CA GLY A 182 21.96 47.03 21.10
C GLY A 182 21.30 48.16 21.92
N ASP A 183 21.90 49.35 21.89
CA ASP A 183 21.57 50.48 22.79
C ASP A 183 20.29 51.26 22.37
N ARG A 184 19.94 51.21 21.08
CA ARG A 184 18.70 51.79 20.54
C ARG A 184 18.00 50.83 19.56
N PRO A 185 17.10 49.95 20.03
CA PRO A 185 16.33 49.09 19.15
C PRO A 185 15.38 49.93 18.28
N LEU A 186 15.45 49.77 16.95
CA LEU A 186 14.73 50.59 15.97
C LEU A 186 13.19 50.41 16.01
N ASN A 187 12.72 49.25 16.46
CA ASN A 187 11.30 48.86 16.42
C ASN A 187 10.56 49.10 17.75
N VAL A 188 11.17 49.75 18.73
CA VAL A 188 10.58 49.97 20.05
C VAL A 188 10.40 51.46 20.31
N GLU A 189 9.17 51.85 20.68
CA GLU A 189 8.84 53.22 21.11
C GLU A 189 9.73 53.64 22.29
N GLU A 190 10.31 54.85 22.21
CA GLU A 190 11.35 55.30 23.14
C GLU A 190 10.85 55.40 24.60
N GLY A 191 9.55 55.68 24.78
CA GLY A 191 8.91 55.70 26.11
C GLY A 191 8.70 54.32 26.74
N ILE A 192 8.62 53.25 25.94
CA ILE A 192 8.49 51.86 26.41
C ILE A 192 9.87 51.32 26.77
N TRP A 193 10.89 51.60 25.94
CA TRP A 193 12.29 51.25 26.21
C TRP A 193 12.79 51.86 27.53
N LYS A 194 12.54 53.15 27.78
CA LYS A 194 12.89 53.81 29.05
C LYS A 194 12.20 53.14 30.25
N LYS A 195 10.93 52.74 30.13
CA LYS A 195 10.19 52.05 31.21
C LYS A 195 10.73 50.65 31.48
N VAL A 196 11.13 49.91 30.45
CA VAL A 196 11.75 48.58 30.62
C VAL A 196 13.10 48.71 31.33
N ASN A 197 13.95 49.65 30.91
CA ASN A 197 15.23 49.91 31.57
C ASN A 197 15.09 50.43 33.01
N HIS A 198 14.11 51.31 33.29
CA HIS A 198 13.82 51.77 34.66
C HIS A 198 13.26 50.66 35.56
N SER A 199 12.52 49.70 35.00
CA SER A 199 12.02 48.55 35.77
C SER A 199 13.13 47.59 36.20
N ASP A 200 14.26 47.56 35.48
CA ASP A 200 15.44 46.79 35.85
C ASP A 200 16.26 47.46 36.99
N GLU A 201 16.20 48.79 37.11
CA GLU A 201 16.78 49.57 38.22
C GLU A 201 16.00 49.36 39.54
N GLU A 202 14.66 49.23 39.48
CA GLU A 202 13.84 48.96 40.67
C GLU A 202 13.88 47.49 41.13
N ALA A 203 14.08 46.53 40.21
CA ALA A 203 14.19 45.11 40.53
C ALA A 203 15.51 44.71 41.23
N LYS A 204 16.51 45.61 41.29
CA LYS A 204 17.76 45.43 42.04
C LYS A 204 17.65 45.75 43.55
N LYS A 205 16.48 46.18 44.05
CA LYS A 205 16.25 46.35 45.50
C LYS A 205 15.80 45.02 46.13
N PRO A 206 16.32 44.62 47.31
CA PRO A 206 15.98 43.35 47.92
C PRO A 206 14.48 43.33 48.30
N ALA A 207 13.76 42.31 47.84
CA ALA A 207 12.35 42.13 48.14
C ALA A 207 12.11 41.94 49.65
N PRO A 208 11.09 42.58 50.26
CA PRO A 208 10.74 42.34 51.65
C PRO A 208 10.05 40.97 51.82
N GLY A 209 10.63 40.13 52.67
CA GLY A 209 10.02 39.02 53.40
C GLY A 209 9.03 38.11 52.65
N PHE A 210 9.47 36.90 52.32
CA PHE A 210 8.60 35.77 52.00
C PHE A 210 7.52 35.57 53.08
N LYS A 211 6.29 36.00 52.82
CA LYS A 211 5.13 35.39 53.51
C LYS A 211 5.02 33.96 53.01
N ARG A 212 5.12 33.01 53.93
CA ARG A 212 4.95 31.56 53.69
C ARG A 212 3.73 31.34 52.78
N LYS A 213 3.97 30.83 51.57
CA LYS A 213 2.91 30.29 50.72
C LYS A 213 2.21 29.19 51.52
N ARG A 214 0.89 29.29 51.70
CA ARG A 214 0.09 28.12 52.02
C ARG A 214 0.37 27.06 50.95
N PRO A 215 0.65 25.80 51.32
CA PRO A 215 0.84 24.74 50.34
C PRO A 215 -0.41 24.64 49.46
N ALA A 216 -0.23 24.40 48.16
CA ALA A 216 -1.34 24.10 47.28
C ALA A 216 -2.15 22.91 47.85
N PRO A 217 -3.49 22.89 47.75
CA PRO A 217 -4.25 21.71 48.13
C PRO A 217 -3.71 20.52 47.34
N GLN A 218 -3.27 19.48 48.05
CA GLN A 218 -2.83 18.24 47.42
C GLN A 218 -4.00 17.73 46.57
N ILE A 219 -3.76 17.55 45.27
CA ILE A 219 -4.68 16.82 44.41
C ILE A 219 -4.71 15.39 44.96
N LYS A 220 -5.75 15.05 45.71
CA LYS A 220 -5.99 13.67 46.13
C LYS A 220 -6.01 12.82 44.85
N PRO A 221 -5.28 11.70 44.79
CA PRO A 221 -5.40 10.80 43.66
C PRO A 221 -6.89 10.44 43.52
N ARG A 222 -7.46 10.65 42.33
CA ARG A 222 -8.79 10.13 42.03
C ARG A 222 -8.80 8.66 42.44
N LYS A 223 -9.77 8.25 43.27
CA LYS A 223 -10.01 6.83 43.57
C LYS A 223 -9.95 6.09 42.23
N LYS A 224 -8.95 5.23 42.03
CA LYS A 224 -8.97 4.27 40.93
C LYS A 224 -10.31 3.54 41.10
N GLY A 225 -11.16 3.60 40.07
CA GLY A 225 -12.32 2.73 40.00
C GLY A 225 -11.87 1.27 40.14
N PRO A 226 -12.79 0.34 40.48
CA PRO A 226 -12.44 -1.06 40.64
C PRO A 226 -11.62 -1.53 39.43
N ARG A 227 -10.47 -2.16 39.71
CA ARG A 227 -9.67 -2.84 38.71
C ARG A 227 -10.54 -4.00 38.21
N VAL A 228 -11.14 -3.84 37.04
CA VAL A 228 -11.70 -4.98 36.33
C VAL A 228 -10.50 -5.79 35.87
N GLU A 229 -10.18 -6.84 36.63
CA GLU A 229 -9.34 -7.92 36.16
C GLU A 229 -10.11 -8.60 35.04
N ILE A 230 -9.74 -8.27 33.81
CA ILE A 230 -10.08 -9.12 32.69
C ILE A 230 -9.11 -10.28 32.81
N GLU A 231 -9.57 -11.36 33.46
CA GLU A 231 -8.97 -12.67 33.26
C GLU A 231 -9.04 -12.95 31.77
N TYR A 232 -7.90 -12.87 31.10
CA TYR A 232 -7.73 -13.64 29.89
C TYR A 232 -7.67 -15.09 30.35
N GLU A 233 -8.78 -15.80 30.23
CA GLU A 233 -8.71 -17.24 30.06
C GLU A 233 -7.75 -17.45 28.89
N THR A 234 -6.55 -17.90 29.21
CA THR A 234 -5.65 -18.47 28.20
C THR A 234 -6.34 -19.72 27.70
N GLU A 235 -7.17 -19.56 26.66
CA GLU A 235 -7.56 -20.68 25.81
C GLU A 235 -6.26 -21.34 25.37
N GLY A 236 -5.98 -22.47 26.01
CA GLY A 236 -4.78 -23.25 25.79
C GLY A 236 -4.63 -23.60 24.32
N ALA A 237 -3.39 -23.78 23.90
CA ALA A 237 -3.04 -24.26 22.57
C ALA A 237 -3.90 -25.48 22.18
N GLY A 238 -4.95 -25.21 21.40
CA GLY A 238 -5.71 -26.22 20.70
C GLY A 238 -4.79 -26.87 19.68
N LYS A 239 -4.40 -28.11 19.97
CA LYS A 239 -3.61 -29.00 19.12
C LYS A 239 -4.16 -28.97 17.69
N GLU A 240 -3.43 -28.37 16.75
CA GLU A 240 -3.54 -28.80 15.35
C GLU A 240 -2.83 -30.14 15.23
N SER A 241 -3.67 -31.16 15.15
CA SER A 241 -3.38 -32.53 14.79
C SER A 241 -2.54 -32.59 13.52
N ILE A 242 -1.36 -33.15 13.68
CA ILE A 242 -0.65 -33.93 12.66
C ILE A 242 -1.56 -35.10 12.26
N LEU A 243 -2.02 -35.12 11.00
CA LEU A 243 -2.42 -36.30 10.23
C LEU A 243 -2.08 -35.95 8.77
N ALA A 244 -1.15 -36.63 8.07
CA ALA A 244 -1.16 -38.05 7.69
C ALA A 244 -2.45 -38.42 6.96
#